data_AF-A0A1G9Z5V0-F1
#
_entry.id   AF-A0A1G9Z5V0-F1
#
_cell.length_a   1.000
_cell.length_b   1.000
_cell.length_c   1.000
_cell.angle_alpha   90.00
_cell.angle_beta   90.00
_cell.angle_gamma   90.00
#
_symmetry.space_group_name_H-M   'P 1'
#
loop_
_entity.id
_entity.type
_entity.pdbx_description
1 polymer ?
#
loop_
_entity_poly.entity_id
_entity_poly.type
_entity_poly.pdbx_seq_one_letter_code
_entity_poly.pdbx_strand_id
1 'polypeptide(L)' 'MTHSLEIQIEELRAELTGTISDSERREIKIELELAQAELAIITAEQEDRAVPEPPF' A
#
# COMPACT_ATOMS: atom_id res chain seq x y z
N MET A 1 7.67 3.47 -9.01
CA MET A 1 6.88 2.26 -8.69
C MET A 1 6.01 2.53 -7.46
N THR A 2 6.58 2.83 -6.28
CA THR A 2 5.83 3.17 -5.03
C THR A 2 4.78 4.27 -5.18
N HIS A 3 5.08 5.36 -5.88
CA HIS A 3 4.13 6.47 -6.11
C HIS A 3 2.82 6.04 -6.79
N SER A 4 2.84 4.98 -7.62
CA SER A 4 1.61 4.45 -8.24
C SER A 4 0.77 3.66 -7.24
N LEU A 5 1.42 2.98 -6.30
CA LEU A 5 0.80 2.16 -5.28
C LEU A 5 0.19 3.02 -4.16
N GLU A 6 0.89 4.11 -3.79
CA GLU A 6 0.39 5.11 -2.85
C GLU A 6 -0.89 5.80 -3.37
N ILE A 7 -0.93 6.13 -4.67
CA ILE A 7 -2.14 6.67 -5.32
C ILE A 7 -3.28 5.65 -5.24
N GLN A 8 -3.01 4.39 -5.61
CA GLN A 8 -4.03 3.33 -5.57
C GLN A 8 -4.60 3.13 -4.16
N ILE A 9 -3.76 3.19 -3.12
CA ILE A 9 -4.20 3.10 -1.71
C ILE A 9 -5.14 4.26 -1.34
N GLU A 10 -4.84 5.49 -1.78
CA GLU A 10 -5.70 6.65 -1.53
C GLU A 10 -7.02 6.58 -2.30
N GLU A 11 -7.01 6.09 -3.54
CA GLU A 11 -8.21 5.83 -4.32
C GLU A 11 -9.11 4.79 -3.63
N LEU A 12 -8.55 3.66 -3.20
CA LEU A 12 -9.28 2.61 -2.48
C LEU A 12 -9.86 3.13 -1.15
N ARG A 13 -9.17 4.03 -0.44
CA ARG A 13 -9.70 4.67 0.77
C ARG A 13 -10.87 5.60 0.48
N ALA A 14 -10.78 6.37 -0.60
CA ALA A 14 -11.86 7.25 -1.04
C ALA A 14 -13.10 6.44 -1.45
N GLU A 15 -12.90 5.37 -2.23
CA GLU A 15 -13.95 4.44 -2.62
C GLU A 15 -14.61 3.80 -1.39
N LEU A 16 -13.82 3.26 -0.45
CA LEU A 16 -14.33 2.64 0.78
C LEU A 16 -15.21 3.58 1.60
N THR A 17 -14.91 4.88 1.57
CA THR A 17 -15.67 5.92 2.27
C THR A 17 -17.01 6.22 1.56
N GLY A 18 -17.05 6.10 0.23
CA GLY A 18 -18.25 6.28 -0.59
C GLY A 18 -19.13 5.03 -0.72
N THR A 19 -18.59 3.83 -0.47
CA THR A 19 -19.29 2.56 -0.65
C THR A 19 -20.33 2.29 0.45
N ILE A 20 -21.56 2.00 0.02
CA ILE A 20 -22.69 1.67 0.92
C ILE A 20 -22.87 0.15 1.06
N SER A 21 -22.54 -0.63 0.02
CA SER A 21 -22.72 -2.09 0.03
C SER A 21 -21.67 -2.79 0.88
N ASP A 22 -22.11 -3.61 1.84
CA ASP A 22 -21.22 -4.38 2.71
C ASP A 22 -20.33 -5.40 1.97
N SER A 23 -20.76 -5.90 0.81
CA SER A 23 -19.96 -6.83 0.00
C SER A 23 -18.82 -6.11 -0.71
N GLU A 24 -19.15 -5.03 -1.41
CA GLU A 24 -18.21 -4.16 -2.11
C GLU A 24 -17.21 -3.53 -1.13
N ARG A 25 -17.68 -3.14 0.06
CA ARG A 25 -16.82 -2.60 1.13
C ARG A 25 -15.83 -3.63 1.67
N ARG A 26 -16.15 -4.94 1.61
CA ARG A 26 -15.21 -6.02 1.97
C ARG A 26 -14.21 -6.25 0.84
N GLU A 27 -14.66 -6.23 -0.40
CA GLU A 27 -13.80 -6.38 -1.58
C GLU A 27 -12.74 -5.27 -1.63
N ILE A 28 -13.17 -4.01 -1.49
CA ILE A 28 -12.28 -2.84 -1.45
C ILE A 28 -11.30 -2.93 -0.26
N LYS A 29 -11.74 -3.44 0.90
CA LYS A 29 -10.84 -3.65 2.05
C LYS A 29 -9.76 -4.68 1.77
N ILE A 30 -10.12 -5.79 1.13
CA ILE A 30 -9.15 -6.83 0.77
C ILE A 30 -8.12 -6.25 -0.21
N GLU A 31 -8.57 -5.49 -1.19
CA GLU A 31 -7.66 -4.83 -2.14
C GLU A 31 -6.75 -3.81 -1.45
N LEU A 32 -7.31 -3.00 -0.55
CA LEU A 32 -6.57 -2.02 0.24
C LEU A 32 -5.51 -2.69 1.13
N GLU A 33 -5.84 -3.81 1.77
CA GLU A 33 -4.91 -4.57 2.60
C GLU A 33 -3.75 -5.17 1.77
N LEU A 34 -4.05 -5.70 0.58
CA LEU A 34 -3.03 -6.22 -0.34
C LEU A 34 -2.08 -5.10 -0.79
N ALA A 35 -2.62 -3.96 -1.23
CA ALA A 35 -1.81 -2.82 -1.68
C ALA A 35 -0.95 -2.25 -0.55
N GLN A 36 -1.47 -2.17 0.69
CA GLN A 36 -0.70 -1.74 1.86
C GLN A 36 0.42 -2.72 2.23
N ALA A 37 0.15 -4.04 2.15
CA ALA A 37 1.16 -5.05 2.40
C ALA A 37 2.31 -4.98 1.37
N GLU A 38 1.97 -4.78 0.10
CA GLU A 38 2.95 -4.58 -0.96
C GLU A 38 3.77 -3.29 -0.74
N LEU A 39 3.13 -2.18 -0.35
CA LEU A 39 3.85 -0.94 -0.03
C LEU A 39 4.84 -1.15 1.12
N ALA A 40 4.42 -1.88 2.15
CA ALA A 40 5.26 -2.18 3.31
C ALA A 40 6.50 -3.01 2.91
N ILE A 41 6.34 -4.00 2.03
CA ILE A 41 7.47 -4.79 1.49
C ILE A 41 8.42 -3.89 0.71
N ILE A 42 7.91 -3.11 -0.24
CA ILE A 42 8.77 -2.25 -1.08
C ILE A 42 9.48 -1.20 -0.22
N THR A 43 8.81 -0.65 0.79
CA THR A 43 9.41 0.33 1.72
C THR A 43 10.52 -0.33 2.54
N ALA A 44 10.29 -1.51 3.09
CA ALA A 44 11.29 -2.25 3.85
C ALA A 44 12.51 -2.64 2.97
N GLU A 45 12.29 -3.05 1.72
CA GLU A 45 13.37 -3.33 0.76
C GLU A 45 14.19 -2.08 0.41
N GLN A 46 13.52 -0.92 0.31
CA GLN A 46 14.20 0.36 0.08
C GLN A 46 14.99 0.83 1.30
N GLU A 47 14.47 0.64 2.51
CA GLU A 47 15.14 0.95 3.76
C GLU A 47 16.37 0.06 4.00
N ASP A 48 16.28 -1.24 3.72
CA ASP A 48 17.41 -2.19 3.80
C ASP A 48 18.53 -1.82 2.82
N ARG A 49 18.17 -1.41 1.60
CA ARG A 49 19.13 -0.87 0.61
C ARG A 49 19.77 0.44 1.06
N ALA A 50 19.08 1.24 1.89
CA ALA A 50 19.54 2.55 2.31
C ALA A 50 20.55 2.50 3.46
N VAL A 51 20.83 1.33 4.05
CA VAL A 51 21.91 1.16 5.03
C VAL A 51 23.25 1.19 4.29
N PRO A 52 24.06 2.26 4.39
CA PRO A 52 25.38 2.25 3.80
C PRO A 52 26.24 1.21 4.53
N GLU A 53 26.87 0.30 3.80
CA GLU A 53 27.92 -0.54 4.38
C GLU A 53 28.99 0.36 5.02
N PRO A 54 29.41 0.09 6.26
CA PRO A 54 30.49 0.85 6.89
C PRO A 54 31.72 0.78 5.99
N PRO A 55 32.39 1.92 5.71
CA PRO A 55 33.64 1.89 4.99
C PRO A 55 34.68 1.25 5.92
N PHE A 56 35.00 -0.02 5.67
CA PHE A 56 36.25 -0.59 6.14
C PHE A 56 37.41 0.03 5.36
#